data_AF-A0A258BLP3-F1
#
_entry.id   AF-A0A258BLP3-F1
#
_cell.length_a   1.000
_cell.length_b   1.000
_cell.length_c   1.000
_cell.angle_alpha   90.00
_cell.angle_beta   90.00
_cell.angle_gamma   90.00
#
_symmetry.space_group_name_H-M   'P 1'
#
loop_
_entity.id
_entity.type
_entity.pdbx_description
1 polymer ?
#
loop_
_entity_poly.entity_id
_entity_poly.type
_entity_poly.pdbx_seq_one_letter_code
_entity_poly.pdbx_strand_id
1 'polypeptide(L)'
;ELGCDPARLLLVQAPDTLALLRAAAEAVACSAACAVIIAPCSKPAALDLTASRRLALAVARSGVFTLLVRAGTPLPSAAQSRWQVAAAPSAALAANAPGLPAFEIGLLRHRGGLAAFSLQLEWNRERRAFGPVLSGAVPAAVAERTGFAGRRSAA
;
A
#
# COMPACT_ATOMS: atom_id res chain seq x y z
N GLU A 1 -8.72 5.76 17.59
CA GLU A 1 -8.19 4.39 17.40
C GLU A 1 -8.27 4.03 15.92
N LEU A 2 -7.36 3.17 15.43
CA LEU A 2 -7.13 2.90 14.00
C LEU A 2 -8.10 1.87 13.38
N GLY A 3 -9.20 1.53 14.06
CA GLY A 3 -10.30 0.72 13.51
C GLY A 3 -10.16 -0.80 13.66
N CYS A 4 -9.13 -1.32 14.34
CA CYS A 4 -9.01 -2.74 14.69
C CYS A 4 -8.82 -2.92 16.20
N ASP A 5 -9.30 -4.05 16.73
CA ASP A 5 -9.06 -4.48 18.10
C ASP A 5 -7.62 -4.99 18.25
N PRO A 6 -6.75 -4.34 19.05
CA PRO A 6 -5.37 -4.76 19.23
C PRO A 6 -5.21 -6.18 19.76
N ALA A 7 -6.18 -6.69 20.53
CA ALA A 7 -6.14 -8.05 21.07
C ALA A 7 -6.28 -9.13 19.97
N ARG A 8 -6.70 -8.73 18.77
CA ARG A 8 -6.84 -9.59 17.59
C ARG A 8 -5.67 -9.50 16.61
N LEU A 9 -4.60 -8.80 16.99
CA LEU A 9 -3.41 -8.64 16.18
C LEU A 9 -2.29 -9.57 16.65
N LEU A 10 -1.73 -10.34 15.72
CA LEU A 10 -0.49 -11.09 15.93
C LEU A 10 0.66 -10.34 15.26
N LEU A 11 1.58 -9.79 16.06
CA LEU A 11 2.77 -9.13 15.56
C LEU A 11 3.94 -10.12 15.54
N VAL A 12 4.54 -10.30 14.36
CA VAL A 12 5.72 -11.15 14.18
C VAL A 12 6.88 -10.27 13.73
N GLN A 13 7.93 -10.19 14.55
CA GLN A 13 9.18 -9.54 14.19
C GLN A 13 10.19 -10.61 13.77
N ALA A 14 10.55 -10.62 12.50
CA ALA A 14 11.54 -11.54 11.96
C ALA A 14 12.94 -10.92 11.98
N PRO A 15 14.00 -11.73 12.19
CA PRO A 15 15.38 -11.23 12.24
C PRO A 15 15.91 -10.76 10.87
N ASP A 16 15.38 -11.30 9.78
CA ASP A 16 15.75 -10.94 8.42
C ASP A 16 14.57 -11.11 7.45
N THR A 17 14.77 -10.72 6.19
CA THR A 17 13.71 -10.81 5.17
C THR A 17 13.35 -12.25 4.82
N LEU A 18 14.30 -13.17 4.86
CA LEU A 18 14.04 -14.56 4.51
C LEU A 18 13.14 -15.19 5.56
N ALA A 19 13.44 -14.98 6.85
CA ALA A 19 12.59 -15.35 7.97
C ALA A 19 11.22 -14.66 7.90
N LEU A 20 11.16 -13.37 7.53
CA LEU A 20 9.91 -12.65 7.31
C LEU A 20 9.04 -13.33 6.24
N LEU A 21 9.64 -13.70 5.09
CA LEU A 21 8.91 -14.33 3.99
C LEU A 21 8.46 -15.76 4.32
N ARG A 22 9.25 -16.49 5.12
CA ARG A 22 8.85 -17.80 5.67
C ARG A 22 7.64 -17.65 6.60
N ALA A 23 7.73 -16.76 7.58
CA ALA A 23 6.63 -16.48 8.51
C ALA A 23 5.37 -16.00 7.77
N ALA A 24 5.52 -15.16 6.75
CA ALA A 24 4.40 -14.74 5.91
C ALA A 24 3.77 -15.90 5.15
N ALA A 25 4.56 -16.83 4.59
CA ALA A 25 4.03 -18.00 3.90
C ALA A 25 3.26 -18.93 4.85
N GLU A 26 3.74 -19.12 6.07
CA GLU A 26 3.04 -19.88 7.12
C GLU A 26 1.75 -19.19 7.56
N ALA A 27 1.79 -17.87 7.80
CA ALA A 27 0.62 -17.09 8.16
C ALA A 27 -0.47 -17.12 7.06
N VAL A 28 -0.07 -17.04 5.79
CA VAL A 28 -0.99 -17.17 4.64
C VAL A 28 -1.59 -18.58 4.54
N ALA A 29 -0.87 -19.62 4.98
CA ALA A 29 -1.40 -20.98 5.01
C ALA A 29 -2.31 -21.26 6.23
N CYS A 30 -2.33 -20.36 7.23
CA CYS A 30 -3.14 -20.51 8.42
C CYS A 30 -4.60 -20.12 8.17
N SER A 31 -5.51 -21.07 8.28
CA SER A 31 -6.96 -20.84 8.07
C SER A 31 -7.60 -19.88 9.08
N ALA A 32 -6.95 -19.63 10.23
CA ALA A 32 -7.43 -18.68 11.22
C ALA A 32 -7.12 -17.22 10.87
N ALA A 33 -6.19 -16.96 9.95
CA ALA A 33 -5.79 -15.61 9.58
C ALA A 33 -6.78 -15.02 8.56
N CYS A 34 -7.45 -13.91 8.92
CA CYS A 34 -8.29 -13.17 7.96
C CYS A 34 -7.47 -12.30 7.00
N ALA A 35 -6.33 -11.78 7.49
CA ALA A 35 -5.44 -10.94 6.71
C ALA A 35 -3.98 -11.07 7.17
N VAL A 36 -3.05 -10.87 6.25
CA VAL A 36 -1.60 -10.84 6.53
C VAL A 36 -0.99 -9.56 5.97
N ILE A 37 -0.31 -8.80 6.82
CA ILE A 37 0.42 -7.59 6.43
C ILE A 37 1.92 -7.87 6.57
N ILE A 38 2.64 -7.73 5.47
CA ILE A 38 4.07 -8.00 5.37
C ILE A 38 4.79 -6.68 5.15
N ALA A 39 5.65 -6.28 6.09
CA ALA A 39 6.33 -4.98 6.06
C ALA A 39 7.85 -5.13 6.21
N PRO A 40 8.59 -5.40 5.12
CA PRO A 40 10.06 -5.43 5.15
C PRO A 40 10.65 -4.02 5.43
N CYS A 41 11.64 -3.95 6.33
CA CYS A 41 12.24 -2.69 6.79
C CYS A 41 13.19 -2.00 5.79
N SER A 42 13.52 -2.62 4.65
CA SER A 42 14.32 -2.01 3.58
C SER A 42 14.21 -2.86 2.32
N LYS A 43 14.80 -2.41 1.20
CA LYS A 43 14.77 -3.06 -0.12
C LYS A 43 15.55 -4.40 -0.06
N PRO A 44 14.91 -5.54 0.20
CA PRO A 44 15.66 -6.70 0.59
C PRO A 44 15.87 -7.58 -0.64
N ALA A 45 17.13 -7.93 -0.93
CA ALA A 45 17.48 -8.78 -2.07
C ALA A 45 16.64 -10.07 -2.14
N ALA A 46 16.20 -10.59 -0.99
CA ALA A 46 15.37 -11.79 -0.87
C ALA A 46 13.91 -11.62 -1.33
N LEU A 47 13.38 -10.39 -1.44
CA LEU A 47 12.05 -10.13 -1.98
C LEU A 47 12.16 -9.87 -3.50
N ASP A 48 12.59 -10.90 -4.21
CA ASP A 48 12.68 -10.90 -5.67
C ASP A 48 11.34 -11.28 -6.32
N LEU A 49 11.34 -11.35 -7.65
CA LEU A 49 10.14 -11.72 -8.40
C LEU A 49 9.70 -13.16 -8.10
N THR A 50 10.64 -14.07 -7.85
CA THR A 50 10.39 -15.49 -7.55
C THR A 50 9.69 -15.65 -6.21
N ALA A 51 10.22 -15.04 -5.15
CA ALA A 51 9.61 -14.98 -3.83
C ALA A 51 8.21 -14.36 -3.91
N SER A 52 8.05 -13.25 -4.63
CA SER A 52 6.74 -12.62 -4.79
C SER A 52 5.72 -13.52 -5.52
N ARG A 53 6.15 -14.31 -6.52
CA ARG A 53 5.29 -15.28 -7.23
C ARG A 53 4.88 -16.42 -6.31
N ARG A 54 5.83 -17.00 -5.57
CA ARG A 54 5.54 -18.07 -4.60
C ARG A 54 4.52 -17.62 -3.56
N LEU A 55 4.69 -16.40 -3.04
CA LEU A 55 3.75 -15.81 -2.11
C LEU A 55 2.38 -15.60 -2.76
N ALA A 56 2.31 -15.01 -3.96
CA ALA A 56 1.05 -14.79 -4.67
C ALA A 56 0.29 -16.11 -4.93
N LEU A 57 1.00 -17.20 -5.22
CA LEU A 57 0.38 -18.53 -5.37
C LEU A 57 -0.14 -19.07 -4.03
N ALA A 58 0.58 -18.86 -2.92
CA ALA A 58 0.10 -19.23 -1.59
C ALA A 58 -1.16 -18.46 -1.20
N VAL A 59 -1.19 -17.15 -1.50
CA VAL A 59 -2.36 -16.28 -1.30
C VAL A 59 -3.55 -16.75 -2.14
N ALA A 60 -3.33 -17.08 -3.41
CA ALA A 60 -4.38 -17.57 -4.29
C ALA A 60 -4.98 -18.91 -3.83
N ARG A 61 -4.16 -19.80 -3.23
CA ARG A 61 -4.63 -21.08 -2.69
C ARG A 61 -5.40 -20.94 -1.37
N SER A 62 -4.99 -20.03 -0.51
CA SER A 62 -5.57 -19.85 0.83
C SER A 62 -6.77 -18.90 0.85
N GLY A 63 -6.85 -17.95 -0.08
CA GLY A 63 -7.84 -16.89 -0.08
C GLY A 63 -7.59 -15.78 0.96
N VAL A 64 -6.51 -15.86 1.75
CA VAL A 64 -6.20 -14.89 2.80
C VAL A 64 -5.80 -13.54 2.22
N PHE A 65 -6.46 -12.46 2.63
CA PHE A 65 -6.15 -11.13 2.16
C PHE A 65 -4.74 -10.71 2.57
N THR A 66 -3.85 -10.46 1.61
CA THR A 66 -2.43 -10.24 1.91
C THR A 66 -1.94 -8.92 1.32
N LEU A 67 -1.37 -8.08 2.18
CA LEU A 67 -0.74 -6.82 1.81
C LEU A 67 0.77 -6.89 2.00
N LEU A 68 1.51 -6.42 1.00
CA LEU A 68 2.95 -6.20 1.07
C LEU A 68 3.20 -4.68 1.09
N VAL A 69 3.57 -4.16 2.25
CA VAL A 69 3.79 -2.73 2.51
C VAL A 69 5.27 -2.42 2.49
N ARG A 70 5.67 -1.38 1.77
CA ARG A 70 7.08 -0.99 1.63
C ARG A 70 7.19 0.46 1.23
N ALA A 71 8.21 1.12 1.75
CA ALA A 71 8.57 2.48 1.34
C ALA A 71 9.48 2.48 0.09
N GLY A 72 9.52 3.61 -0.60
CA GLY A 72 10.41 3.86 -1.73
C GLY A 72 9.82 3.51 -3.09
N THR A 73 10.70 3.33 -4.08
CA THR A 73 10.28 3.18 -5.47
C THR A 73 9.61 1.83 -5.74
N PRO A 74 8.55 1.80 -6.57
CA PRO A 74 7.88 0.56 -6.95
C PRO A 74 8.87 -0.42 -7.63
N LEU A 75 8.97 -1.65 -7.12
CA LEU A 75 9.74 -2.73 -7.78
C LEU A 75 8.83 -3.80 -8.37
N PRO A 76 9.23 -4.51 -9.44
CA PRO A 76 8.45 -5.61 -10.00
C PRO A 76 8.01 -6.63 -8.93
N SER A 77 6.76 -7.07 -9.01
CA SER A 77 6.20 -8.09 -8.12
C SER A 77 5.02 -8.81 -8.77
N ALA A 78 4.70 -9.98 -8.24
CA ALA A 78 3.56 -10.79 -8.67
C ALA A 78 2.20 -10.38 -8.09
N ALA A 79 2.11 -9.24 -7.37
CA ALA A 79 0.88 -8.78 -6.72
C ALA A 79 -0.28 -8.56 -7.72
N GLN A 80 -1.51 -8.88 -7.30
CA GLN A 80 -2.71 -8.70 -8.12
C GLN A 80 -2.98 -7.23 -8.44
N SER A 81 -2.94 -6.39 -7.41
CA SER A 81 -3.02 -4.93 -7.49
C SER A 81 -1.74 -4.30 -6.97
N ARG A 82 -1.41 -3.11 -7.46
CA ARG A 82 -0.33 -2.29 -6.92
C ARG A 82 -0.85 -0.91 -6.60
N TRP A 83 -0.63 -0.52 -5.35
CA TRP A 83 -1.05 0.77 -4.84
C TRP A 83 0.16 1.60 -4.45
N GLN A 84 0.03 2.92 -4.61
CA GLN A 84 0.95 3.90 -4.06
C GLN A 84 0.15 4.83 -3.16
N VAL A 85 0.71 5.13 -1.98
CA VAL A 85 0.13 6.06 -1.03
C VAL A 85 1.20 7.10 -0.72
N ALA A 86 0.84 8.37 -0.77
CA ALA A 86 1.68 9.49 -0.40
C ALA A 86 0.91 10.45 0.50
N ALA A 87 1.61 11.19 1.35
CA ALA A 87 1.01 12.30 2.06
C ALA A 87 0.59 13.38 1.05
N ALA A 88 -0.59 13.96 1.24
CA ALA A 88 -1.07 15.13 0.51
C ALA A 88 -1.23 16.33 1.48
N PRO A 89 -1.15 17.57 0.99
CA PRO A 89 -1.44 18.74 1.81
C PRO A 89 -2.87 18.69 2.36
N SER A 90 -3.04 19.01 3.64
CA SER A 90 -4.37 19.16 4.25
C SER A 90 -4.90 20.59 4.09
N ALA A 91 -6.22 20.74 4.03
CA ALA A 91 -6.87 22.05 4.03
C ALA A 91 -6.80 22.69 5.42
N ALA A 92 -6.20 23.88 5.54
CA ALA A 92 -6.10 24.57 6.82
C ALA A 92 -7.48 24.94 7.38
N LEU A 93 -7.65 24.77 8.69
CA LEU A 93 -8.82 25.22 9.43
C LEU A 93 -8.66 26.68 9.86
N ALA A 94 -9.68 27.22 10.54
CA ALA A 94 -9.65 28.58 11.09
C ALA A 94 -8.38 28.83 11.91
N ALA A 95 -7.86 30.06 11.84
CA ALA A 95 -6.59 30.47 12.46
C ALA A 95 -5.36 29.67 11.99
N ASN A 96 -5.37 29.15 10.76
CA ASN A 96 -4.30 28.32 10.20
C ASN A 96 -4.01 27.04 11.00
N ALA A 97 -5.01 26.52 11.71
CA ALA A 97 -4.88 25.24 12.36
C ALA A 97 -4.73 24.11 11.31
N PRO A 98 -3.93 23.06 11.57
CA PRO A 98 -3.80 21.93 10.65
C PRO A 98 -5.14 21.27 10.34
N GLY A 99 -5.36 20.98 9.06
CA GLY A 99 -6.51 20.21 8.58
C GLY A 99 -6.46 18.72 8.92
N LEU A 100 -7.47 18.00 8.45
CA LEU A 100 -7.49 16.53 8.52
C LEU A 100 -6.31 15.94 7.71
N PRO A 101 -5.65 14.87 8.17
CA PRO A 101 -4.60 14.22 7.40
C PRO A 101 -5.10 13.82 6.00
N ALA A 102 -4.43 14.31 4.96
CA ALA A 102 -4.76 14.03 3.58
C ALA A 102 -3.73 13.09 2.93
N PHE A 103 -4.20 12.27 2.01
CA PHE A 103 -3.41 11.26 1.31
C PHE A 103 -3.74 11.27 -0.18
N GLU A 104 -2.73 11.12 -1.02
CA GLU A 104 -2.91 10.72 -2.41
C GLU A 104 -2.77 9.20 -2.50
N ILE A 105 -3.78 8.54 -3.07
CA ILE A 105 -3.81 7.09 -3.29
C ILE A 105 -3.94 6.82 -4.78
N GLY A 106 -2.98 6.07 -5.32
CA GLY A 106 -2.97 5.66 -6.73
C GLY A 106 -3.01 4.15 -6.90
N LEU A 107 -3.93 3.66 -7.75
CA LEU A 107 -3.87 2.31 -8.30
C LEU A 107 -2.94 2.33 -9.52
N LEU A 108 -1.72 1.81 -9.37
CA LEU A 108 -0.71 1.81 -10.44
C LEU A 108 -0.89 0.66 -11.43
N ARG A 109 -1.42 -0.48 -10.97
CA ARG A 109 -1.62 -1.68 -11.78
C ARG A 109 -2.70 -2.55 -11.18
N HIS A 110 -3.55 -3.13 -12.02
CA HIS A 110 -4.47 -4.20 -11.65
C HIS A 110 -4.48 -5.30 -12.73
N ARG A 111 -4.23 -6.55 -12.33
CA ARG A 111 -4.22 -7.69 -13.28
C ARG A 111 -5.60 -8.10 -13.76
N GLY A 112 -6.67 -7.69 -13.09
CA GLY A 112 -8.05 -7.91 -13.51
C GLY A 112 -8.63 -6.78 -14.37
N GLY A 113 -7.79 -5.93 -14.97
CA GLY A 113 -8.25 -4.94 -15.97
C GLY A 113 -8.87 -3.65 -15.43
N LEU A 114 -8.65 -3.33 -14.14
CA LEU A 114 -9.06 -2.01 -13.64
C LEU A 114 -8.04 -0.98 -14.14
N ALA A 115 -8.54 0.12 -14.69
CA ALA A 115 -7.70 1.22 -15.13
C ALA A 115 -6.96 1.84 -13.94
N ALA A 116 -5.73 2.30 -14.19
CA ALA A 116 -4.98 3.06 -13.21
C ALA A 116 -5.71 4.38 -12.91
N PHE A 117 -5.69 4.80 -11.65
CA PHE A 117 -6.28 6.07 -11.21
C PHE A 117 -5.49 6.63 -10.03
N SER A 118 -5.66 7.93 -9.77
CA SER A 118 -5.22 8.60 -8.54
C SER A 118 -6.39 9.38 -7.95
N LEU A 119 -6.49 9.39 -6.63
CA LEU A 119 -7.48 10.14 -5.88
C LEU A 119 -6.89 10.68 -4.58
N GLN A 120 -7.45 11.77 -4.07
CA GLN A 120 -7.09 12.30 -2.76
C GLN A 120 -8.19 11.99 -1.74
N LEU A 121 -7.77 11.61 -0.54
CA LEU A 121 -8.65 11.28 0.59
C LEU A 121 -8.21 12.00 1.84
N GLU A 122 -9.17 12.36 2.69
CA GLU A 122 -8.93 12.81 4.06
C GLU A 122 -9.30 11.73 5.06
N TRP A 123 -8.51 11.59 6.11
CA TRP A 123 -8.83 10.74 7.26
C TRP A 123 -9.57 11.54 8.34
N ASN A 124 -10.83 11.19 8.57
CA ASN A 124 -11.59 11.71 9.70
C ASN A 124 -11.47 10.74 10.89
N ARG A 125 -10.69 11.13 11.90
CA ARG A 125 -10.45 10.30 13.10
C ARG A 125 -11.72 10.05 13.92
N GLU A 126 -12.63 11.02 14.01
CA GLU A 126 -13.86 10.90 14.79
C GLU A 126 -14.81 9.87 14.16
N ARG A 127 -14.93 9.92 12.83
CA ARG A 127 -15.74 8.97 12.05
C ARG A 127 -15.02 7.65 11.78
N ARG A 128 -13.71 7.58 12.04
CA ARG A 128 -12.83 6.47 11.69
C ARG A 128 -12.99 6.04 10.22
N ALA A 129 -13.07 7.02 9.33
CA ALA A 129 -13.34 6.79 7.91
C ALA A 129 -12.50 7.71 7.02
N PHE A 130 -12.20 7.21 5.81
CA PHE A 130 -11.72 8.03 4.72
C PHE A 130 -12.90 8.67 4.00
N GLY A 131 -12.77 9.96 3.69
CA GLY A 131 -13.71 10.71 2.87
C GLY A 131 -13.01 11.39 1.69
N PRO A 132 -13.77 11.91 0.71
CA PRO A 132 -13.20 12.81 -0.28
C PRO A 132 -12.62 14.03 0.42
N VAL A 133 -11.58 14.64 -0.15
CA VAL A 133 -11.11 15.96 0.29
C VAL A 133 -12.25 16.95 0.10
N LEU A 134 -12.86 17.41 1.19
CA LEU A 134 -13.91 18.42 1.15
C LEU A 134 -13.24 19.79 1.09
N SER A 135 -12.70 20.11 -0.10
CA SER A 135 -11.96 21.34 -0.28
C SER A 135 -12.91 22.54 -0.23
N GLY A 136 -12.80 23.36 0.81
CA GLY A 136 -13.28 24.74 0.82
C GLY A 136 -12.43 25.70 -0.04
N ALA A 137 -11.43 25.17 -0.76
CA ALA A 137 -10.57 25.92 -1.66
C ALA A 137 -10.43 25.20 -3.01
N VAL A 138 -10.47 25.99 -4.09
CA VAL A 138 -10.50 25.58 -5.51
C VAL A 138 -9.52 24.44 -5.81
N PRO A 139 -9.91 23.37 -6.55
CA PRO A 139 -9.01 22.27 -6.85
C PRO A 139 -7.83 22.73 -7.71
N ALA A 140 -6.61 22.46 -7.26
CA ALA A 140 -5.46 22.45 -8.14
C ALA A 140 -5.60 21.25 -9.10
N ALA A 141 -5.50 21.55 -10.40
CA ALA A 141 -5.78 20.64 -11.51
C ALA A 141 -5.12 19.26 -11.35
N VAL A 142 -5.84 18.24 -11.79
CA VAL A 142 -5.35 16.88 -12.04
C VAL A 142 -4.15 16.97 -12.99
N ALA A 143 -2.95 16.84 -12.44
CA ALA A 143 -1.75 16.69 -13.25
C ALA A 143 -1.69 15.23 -13.72
N GLU A 144 -2.21 14.97 -14.93
CA GLU A 144 -1.89 13.75 -15.66
C GLU A 144 -0.38 13.66 -15.83
N ARG A 145 0.29 12.83 -15.03
CA ARG A 145 1.68 12.45 -15.29
C ARG A 145 1.71 11.36 -16.34
N THR A 146 1.62 11.77 -17.60
CA THR A 146 1.96 10.93 -18.74
C THR A 146 3.48 10.75 -18.85
N GLY A 147 3.94 9.50 -18.92
CA GLY A 147 5.16 9.11 -19.64
C GLY A 147 6.45 8.98 -18.83
N PHE A 148 6.82 7.75 -18.50
CA PHE A 148 8.23 7.38 -18.26
C PHE A 148 8.88 7.09 -19.63
N ALA A 149 9.50 8.10 -20.24
CA ALA A 149 10.33 7.92 -21.43
C ALA A 149 11.66 7.30 -21.01
N GLY A 150 11.89 6.05 -21.42
CA GLY A 150 13.18 5.40 -21.28
C GLY A 150 14.25 6.11 -22.11
N ARG A 151 15.43 6.34 -21.52
CA ARG A 151 16.65 6.59 -22.29
C ARG A 151 17.50 5.34 -22.31
N ARG A 152 17.65 4.78 -23.51
CA ARG A 152 18.83 4.03 -23.93
C ARG A 152 19.93 5.03 -24.28
N SER A 153 21.16 4.74 -23.87
CA SER A 153 22.43 4.97 -24.58
C SER A 153 23.46 4.10 -23.85
N ALA A 154 24.10 3.08 -24.43
CA ALA A 154 25.00 3.07 -25.59
C ALA A 154 26.17 4.04 -25.40
N ALA A 155 27.25 3.52 -24.82
CA ALA A 155 28.65 3.64 -25.24
C ALA A 155 29.46 2.68 -24.36
#